data_AF-A0A229X322-F1
#
_entry.id   AF-A0A229X322-F1
#
_cell.length_a   1.000
_cell.length_b   1.000
_cell.length_c   1.000
_cell.angle_alpha   90.00
_cell.angle_beta   90.00
_cell.angle_gamma   90.00
#
_symmetry.space_group_name_H-M   'P 1'
#
loop_
_entity.id
_entity.type
_entity.pdbx_description
1 polymer ?
#
loop_
_entity_poly.entity_id
_entity_poly.type
_entity_poly.pdbx_seq_one_letter_code
_entity_poly.pdbx_strand_id
1 'polypeptide(L)'
;MHTPREKARAVATYLRASNLTGIQLGRDYHCLEHNFLGFAINDPNHNSLPLISAAIYCYIAQKISLDARPCGFPFHVHVIVTPPSGQDIDGNAIPPGTQIEPIFMDPFRSAEETPVENLQNQLNILGASAAEQSTFLGASGVADIVLRCGKNIMNSVQRLSQTSSAHLAPVDAVSARYAALWSSLLFSTSLRPAELRHYLTWFLELFATEFPSDVHLIEQYLVPLFQGSLQQEDIHESLHVVRAVDEIPKQVKRRTPEHKAVRYRIGQVFRHRRYIYLAVITGWDTECDASEQWMRTMGIDRLEAGRHQGFYHALAEDKSVRYVAEENVEIITPDLFELPRTLVEIAGKHFKRWDRSSHTFVSNIRDEYPDD
;
A
#
# COMPACT_ATOMS: atom_id res chain seq x y z
N MET A 1 -31.72 -27.33 11.32
CA MET A 1 -30.26 -27.12 11.21
C MET A 1 -30.03 -26.65 9.79
N HIS A 2 -29.32 -25.54 9.55
CA HIS A 2 -29.13 -25.04 8.18
C HIS A 2 -28.15 -25.89 7.41
N THR A 3 -28.48 -26.23 6.17
CA THR A 3 -27.60 -27.01 5.27
C THR A 3 -26.38 -26.17 4.86
N PRO A 4 -25.26 -26.78 4.43
CA PRO A 4 -24.13 -26.06 3.88
C PRO A 4 -24.53 -25.09 2.75
N ARG A 5 -25.40 -25.51 1.83
CA ARG A 5 -25.93 -24.66 0.74
C ARG A 5 -26.72 -23.46 1.27
N GLU A 6 -27.62 -23.67 2.24
CA GLU A 6 -28.38 -22.58 2.85
C GLU A 6 -27.47 -21.56 3.54
N LYS A 7 -26.46 -22.04 4.28
CA LYS A 7 -25.46 -21.18 4.92
C LYS A 7 -24.67 -20.38 3.89
N ALA A 8 -24.24 -21.00 2.79
CA ALA A 8 -23.49 -20.32 1.73
C ALA A 8 -24.30 -19.17 1.11
N ARG A 9 -25.56 -19.44 0.73
CA ARG A 9 -26.49 -18.42 0.22
C ARG A 9 -26.79 -17.33 1.25
N ALA A 10 -26.93 -17.70 2.53
CA ALA A 10 -27.16 -16.74 3.62
C ALA A 10 -25.99 -15.78 3.80
N VAL A 11 -24.74 -16.25 3.72
CA VAL A 11 -23.55 -15.38 3.79
C VAL A 11 -23.53 -14.40 2.62
N ALA A 12 -23.75 -14.87 1.39
CA ALA A 12 -23.77 -14.01 0.22
C ALA A 12 -24.89 -12.96 0.30
N THR A 13 -26.08 -13.38 0.75
CA THR A 13 -27.23 -12.48 0.98
C THR A 13 -26.90 -11.41 2.02
N TYR A 14 -26.34 -11.81 3.16
CA TYR A 14 -25.96 -10.90 4.23
C TYR A 14 -24.91 -9.87 3.79
N LEU A 15 -23.85 -10.32 3.11
CA LEU A 15 -22.79 -9.45 2.62
C LEU A 15 -23.30 -8.40 1.64
N ARG A 16 -24.19 -8.80 0.73
CA ARG A 16 -24.79 -7.89 -0.24
C ARG A 16 -25.76 -6.92 0.42
N ALA A 17 -26.63 -7.41 1.32
CA ALA A 17 -27.57 -6.57 2.06
C ALA A 17 -26.86 -5.55 2.96
N SER A 18 -25.67 -5.90 3.46
CA SER A 18 -24.83 -5.02 4.28
C SER A 18 -23.91 -4.13 3.47
N ASN A 19 -23.99 -4.16 2.13
CA ASN A 19 -23.09 -3.46 1.21
C ASN A 19 -21.62 -3.71 1.55
N LEU A 20 -21.19 -4.97 1.66
CA LEU A 20 -19.79 -5.35 1.99
C LEU A 20 -19.03 -5.98 0.81
N THR A 21 -19.69 -6.15 -0.34
CA THR A 21 -19.10 -6.73 -1.56
C THR A 21 -19.64 -6.04 -2.81
N GLY A 22 -18.88 -6.13 -3.90
CA GLY A 22 -19.24 -5.52 -5.18
C GLY A 22 -18.79 -4.08 -5.34
N ILE A 23 -19.27 -3.44 -6.40
CA ILE A 23 -18.98 -2.03 -6.72
C ILE A 23 -20.31 -1.32 -6.95
N GLN A 24 -20.47 -0.16 -6.32
CA GLN A 24 -21.66 0.68 -6.47
C GLN A 24 -21.77 1.23 -7.90
N LEU A 25 -23.01 1.49 -8.33
CA LEU A 25 -23.25 2.12 -9.62
C LEU A 25 -22.54 3.48 -9.73
N GLY A 26 -21.89 3.72 -10.87
CA GLY A 26 -21.18 4.97 -11.16
C GLY A 26 -19.73 5.01 -10.68
N ARG A 27 -19.24 3.98 -9.98
CA ARG A 27 -17.83 3.85 -9.60
C ARG A 27 -17.05 3.10 -10.68
N ASP A 28 -15.83 3.53 -10.97
CA ASP A 28 -14.96 2.87 -11.94
C ASP A 28 -14.42 1.54 -11.38
N TYR A 29 -14.56 0.48 -12.15
CA TYR A 29 -14.03 -0.85 -11.82
C TYR A 29 -12.52 -0.81 -11.54
N HIS A 30 -11.77 0.01 -12.26
CA HIS A 30 -10.31 0.05 -12.24
C HIS A 30 -9.71 0.99 -11.19
N CYS A 31 -10.53 1.56 -10.30
CA CYS A 31 -10.03 2.34 -9.17
C CYS A 31 -9.05 1.52 -8.33
N LEU A 32 -7.90 2.13 -8.00
CA LEU A 32 -6.80 1.47 -7.31
C LEU A 32 -7.23 0.95 -5.93
N GLU A 33 -8.02 1.72 -5.19
CA GLU A 33 -8.49 1.40 -3.85
C GLU A 33 -9.35 0.13 -3.78
N HIS A 34 -10.04 -0.25 -4.87
CA HIS A 34 -10.90 -1.45 -4.90
C HIS A 34 -10.09 -2.76 -4.81
N ASN A 35 -8.75 -2.70 -4.92
CA ASN A 35 -7.84 -3.83 -4.74
C ASN A 35 -7.43 -4.06 -3.28
N PHE A 36 -7.73 -3.13 -2.36
CA PHE A 36 -7.21 -3.19 -0.99
C PHE A 36 -8.32 -3.58 -0.02
N LEU A 37 -8.14 -4.71 0.67
CA LEU A 37 -9.08 -5.20 1.68
C LEU A 37 -9.36 -4.15 2.77
N GLY A 38 -8.32 -3.45 3.23
CA GLY A 38 -8.44 -2.40 4.24
C GLY A 38 -9.29 -1.22 3.76
N PHE A 39 -9.21 -0.84 2.48
CA PHE A 39 -10.08 0.19 1.92
C PHE A 39 -11.51 -0.32 1.76
N ALA A 40 -11.68 -1.52 1.21
CA ALA A 40 -13.00 -2.13 1.06
C ALA A 40 -13.75 -2.28 2.39
N ILE A 41 -13.08 -2.54 3.51
CA ILE A 41 -13.75 -2.69 4.82
C ILE A 41 -13.94 -1.35 5.55
N ASN A 42 -13.09 -0.35 5.31
CA ASN A 42 -13.18 0.95 6.00
C ASN A 42 -13.92 2.04 5.22
N ASP A 43 -14.05 1.91 3.90
CA ASP A 43 -14.82 2.84 3.09
C ASP A 43 -16.33 2.64 3.37
N PRO A 44 -17.11 3.70 3.68
CA PRO A 44 -18.55 3.57 3.94
C PRO A 44 -19.35 2.94 2.78
N ASN A 45 -18.83 3.03 1.56
CA ASN A 45 -19.43 2.45 0.36
C ASN A 45 -18.89 1.05 0.03
N HIS A 46 -17.81 0.60 0.69
CA HIS A 46 -17.27 -0.75 0.64
C HIS A 46 -17.03 -1.35 -0.75
N ASN A 47 -16.61 -0.51 -1.71
CA ASN A 47 -16.34 -0.97 -3.07
C ASN A 47 -15.16 -1.96 -3.08
N SER A 48 -15.35 -3.10 -3.72
CA SER A 48 -14.36 -4.18 -3.77
C SER A 48 -14.40 -4.93 -5.11
N LEU A 49 -13.22 -5.23 -5.66
CA LEU A 49 -13.11 -6.11 -6.81
C LEU A 49 -13.53 -7.56 -6.48
N PRO A 50 -13.81 -8.41 -7.49
CA PRO A 50 -14.22 -9.80 -7.27
C PRO A 50 -13.31 -10.58 -6.32
N LEU A 51 -11.99 -10.38 -6.43
CA LEU A 51 -11.00 -11.01 -5.56
C LEU A 51 -11.19 -10.62 -4.09
N ILE A 52 -11.37 -9.33 -3.82
CA ILE A 52 -11.55 -8.80 -2.46
C ILE A 52 -12.92 -9.22 -1.91
N SER A 53 -13.98 -9.17 -2.72
CA SER A 53 -15.29 -9.70 -2.37
C SER A 53 -15.24 -11.20 -2.00
N ALA A 54 -14.51 -12.01 -2.78
CA ALA A 54 -14.32 -13.44 -2.49
C ALA A 54 -13.54 -13.67 -1.19
N ALA A 55 -12.51 -12.86 -0.92
CA ALA A 55 -11.74 -12.94 0.33
C ALA A 55 -12.61 -12.62 1.57
N ILE A 56 -13.42 -11.56 1.50
CA ILE A 56 -14.38 -11.19 2.56
C ILE A 56 -15.39 -12.33 2.79
N TYR A 57 -15.96 -12.87 1.70
CA TYR A 57 -16.88 -14.00 1.79
C TYR A 57 -16.25 -15.22 2.44
N CYS A 58 -15.05 -15.63 2.01
CA CYS A 58 -14.36 -16.81 2.56
C CYS A 58 -14.15 -16.66 4.07
N TYR A 59 -13.72 -15.48 4.52
CA TYR A 59 -13.53 -15.20 5.94
C TYR A 59 -14.82 -15.41 6.75
N ILE A 60 -15.95 -14.82 6.32
CA ILE A 60 -17.22 -14.95 7.05
C ILE A 60 -17.76 -16.38 6.99
N ALA A 61 -17.71 -17.02 5.83
CA ALA A 61 -18.17 -18.39 5.64
C ALA A 61 -17.40 -19.38 6.56
N GLN A 62 -16.09 -19.22 6.68
CA GLN A 62 -15.26 -20.04 7.58
C GLN A 62 -15.61 -19.82 9.06
N LYS A 63 -16.04 -18.61 9.46
CA LYS A 63 -16.52 -18.34 10.84
C LYS A 63 -17.80 -19.10 11.22
N ILE A 64 -18.58 -19.52 10.23
CA ILE A 64 -19.79 -20.34 10.44
C ILE A 64 -19.59 -21.81 10.01
N SER A 65 -18.33 -22.25 9.99
CA SER A 65 -17.91 -23.62 9.72
C SER A 65 -18.23 -24.13 8.31
N LEU A 66 -18.18 -23.26 7.30
CA LEU A 66 -18.13 -23.67 5.89
C LEU A 66 -16.68 -23.76 5.42
N ASP A 67 -16.34 -24.82 4.66
CA ASP A 67 -15.08 -24.88 3.92
C ASP A 67 -15.23 -24.05 2.63
N ALA A 68 -15.03 -22.74 2.76
CA ALA A 68 -15.06 -21.79 1.65
C ALA A 68 -13.64 -21.39 1.25
N ARG A 69 -13.31 -21.52 -0.04
CA ARG A 69 -11.99 -21.19 -0.59
C ARG A 69 -12.11 -20.36 -1.87
N PRO A 70 -11.20 -19.42 -2.12
CA PRO A 70 -11.22 -18.65 -3.35
C PRO A 70 -10.90 -19.55 -4.56
N CYS A 71 -11.51 -19.23 -5.70
CA CYS A 71 -11.38 -19.93 -6.97
C CYS A 71 -10.91 -18.92 -8.03
N GLY A 72 -9.64 -19.01 -8.39
CA GLY A 72 -8.97 -18.12 -9.34
C GLY A 72 -9.36 -18.41 -10.79
N PHE A 73 -10.57 -18.02 -11.17
CA PHE A 73 -11.11 -18.21 -12.52
C PHE A 73 -10.58 -17.14 -13.52
N PRO A 74 -10.45 -17.38 -14.83
CA PRO A 74 -10.04 -16.34 -15.76
C PRO A 74 -10.92 -15.08 -15.66
N PHE A 75 -10.30 -13.90 -15.56
CA PHE A 75 -10.96 -12.59 -15.46
C PHE A 75 -11.89 -12.36 -14.24
N HIS A 76 -12.14 -13.36 -13.38
CA HIS A 76 -12.99 -13.23 -12.19
C HIS A 76 -12.47 -14.05 -10.99
N VAL A 77 -12.99 -13.86 -9.79
CA VAL A 77 -12.69 -14.76 -8.66
C VAL A 77 -14.01 -15.23 -8.06
N HIS A 78 -14.22 -16.54 -8.07
CA HIS A 78 -15.36 -17.19 -7.44
C HIS A 78 -14.97 -17.71 -6.05
N VAL A 79 -15.94 -18.26 -5.34
CA VAL A 79 -15.70 -19.02 -4.11
C VAL A 79 -16.22 -20.44 -4.29
N ILE A 80 -15.39 -21.42 -3.96
CA ILE A 80 -15.77 -22.83 -3.87
C ILE A 80 -16.20 -23.09 -2.43
N VAL A 81 -17.36 -23.72 -2.25
CA VAL A 81 -17.82 -24.22 -0.95
C VAL A 81 -17.90 -25.73 -1.02
N THR A 82 -17.06 -26.39 -0.21
CA THR A 82 -17.00 -27.85 -0.11
C THR A 82 -17.82 -28.31 1.09
N PRO A 83 -18.67 -29.34 0.94
CA PRO A 83 -19.41 -29.88 2.06
C PRO A 83 -18.52 -30.63 3.06
N PRO A 84 -18.96 -30.79 4.32
CA PRO A 84 -18.25 -31.58 5.32
C PRO A 84 -18.06 -33.05 4.89
N SER A 85 -17.01 -33.70 5.39
CA SER A 85 -16.77 -35.11 5.10
C SER A 85 -17.95 -36.00 5.51
N GLY A 86 -18.41 -36.83 4.59
CA GLY A 86 -19.53 -37.76 4.80
C GLY A 86 -20.92 -37.15 4.59
N GLN A 87 -21.02 -35.91 4.12
CA GLN A 87 -22.29 -35.26 3.77
C GLN A 87 -22.21 -34.57 2.41
N ASP A 88 -23.34 -34.49 1.69
CA ASP A 88 -23.48 -33.61 0.53
C ASP A 88 -23.70 -32.14 0.93
N ILE A 89 -23.83 -31.25 -0.06
CA ILE A 89 -24.05 -29.80 0.19
C ILE A 89 -25.43 -29.49 0.80
N ASP A 90 -26.38 -30.40 0.71
CA ASP A 90 -27.70 -30.30 1.31
C ASP A 90 -27.75 -30.96 2.71
N GLY A 91 -26.62 -31.50 3.19
CA GLY A 91 -26.48 -32.08 4.52
C GLY A 91 -26.95 -33.53 4.63
N ASN A 92 -27.23 -34.21 3.51
CA ASN A 92 -27.57 -35.63 3.51
C ASN A 92 -26.31 -36.48 3.67
N ALA A 93 -26.39 -37.54 4.46
CA ALA A 93 -25.28 -38.47 4.62
C ALA A 93 -24.99 -39.20 3.30
N ILE A 94 -23.71 -39.30 2.94
CA ILE A 94 -23.26 -39.98 1.72
C ILE A 94 -22.40 -41.20 2.03
N PRO A 95 -22.38 -42.22 1.15
CA PRO A 95 -21.50 -43.36 1.29
C PRO A 95 -20.00 -42.97 1.31
N PRO A 96 -19.16 -43.68 2.08
CA PRO A 96 -17.72 -43.46 2.04
C PRO A 96 -17.16 -43.64 0.63
N GLY A 97 -16.33 -42.69 0.17
CA GLY A 97 -15.69 -42.74 -1.15
C GLY A 97 -16.49 -42.12 -2.29
N THR A 98 -17.70 -41.62 -2.05
CA THR A 98 -18.43 -40.81 -3.04
C THR A 98 -17.72 -39.46 -3.24
N GLN A 99 -17.36 -39.16 -4.49
CA GLN A 99 -16.86 -37.84 -4.86
C GLN A 99 -18.01 -36.84 -4.82
N ILE A 100 -17.87 -35.80 -4.00
CA ILE A 100 -18.89 -34.77 -3.88
C ILE A 100 -18.44 -33.54 -4.65
N GLU A 101 -19.34 -33.04 -5.49
CA GLU A 101 -19.10 -31.79 -6.21
C GLU A 101 -19.31 -30.60 -5.27
N PRO A 102 -18.38 -29.65 -5.25
CA PRO A 102 -18.58 -28.41 -4.50
C PRO A 102 -19.61 -27.52 -5.22
N ILE A 103 -20.10 -26.51 -4.51
CA ILE A 103 -20.86 -25.43 -5.13
C ILE A 103 -19.97 -24.20 -5.35
N PHE A 104 -20.34 -23.39 -6.34
CA PHE A 104 -19.63 -22.15 -6.65
C PHE A 104 -20.50 -20.94 -6.28
N MET A 105 -19.90 -19.96 -5.62
CA MET A 105 -20.55 -18.70 -5.26
C MET A 105 -19.84 -17.53 -5.95
N ASP A 106 -20.60 -16.50 -6.31
CA ASP A 106 -20.07 -15.24 -6.83
C ASP A 106 -20.54 -14.06 -5.95
N PRO A 107 -19.90 -13.85 -4.78
CA PRO A 107 -20.33 -12.80 -3.84
C PRO A 107 -20.24 -11.38 -4.40
N PHE A 108 -19.51 -11.19 -5.51
CA PHE A 108 -19.44 -9.92 -6.22
C PHE A 108 -20.72 -9.65 -7.02
N ARG A 109 -21.24 -10.65 -7.75
CA ARG A 109 -22.40 -10.47 -8.64
C ARG A 109 -23.74 -10.85 -8.03
N SER A 110 -23.80 -11.90 -7.22
CA SER A 110 -25.06 -12.54 -6.83
C SER A 110 -25.01 -13.15 -5.43
N ALA A 111 -26.20 -13.37 -4.86
CA ALA A 111 -26.37 -14.22 -3.67
C ALA A 111 -26.61 -15.69 -4.02
N GLU A 112 -26.93 -15.96 -5.29
CA GLU A 112 -27.26 -17.29 -5.78
C GLU A 112 -26.02 -18.10 -6.15
N GLU A 113 -26.19 -19.42 -6.14
CA GLU A 113 -25.19 -20.38 -6.61
C GLU A 113 -24.91 -20.14 -8.10
N THR A 114 -23.64 -20.17 -8.48
CA THR A 114 -23.19 -20.13 -9.87
C THR A 114 -23.15 -21.56 -10.40
N PRO A 115 -23.97 -21.94 -11.40
CA PRO A 115 -23.93 -23.28 -11.96
C PRO A 115 -22.56 -23.61 -12.55
N VAL A 116 -22.02 -24.79 -12.22
CA VAL A 116 -20.70 -25.25 -12.72
C VAL A 116 -20.68 -25.33 -14.25
N GLU A 117 -21.81 -25.68 -14.86
CA GLU A 117 -21.99 -25.71 -16.32
C GLU A 117 -21.70 -24.35 -16.96
N ASN A 118 -22.08 -23.25 -16.30
CA ASN A 118 -21.79 -21.90 -16.81
C ASN A 118 -20.28 -21.60 -16.80
N LEU A 119 -19.58 -22.05 -15.76
CA LEU A 119 -18.12 -21.89 -15.64
C LEU A 119 -17.39 -22.77 -16.67
N GLN A 120 -17.80 -24.02 -16.83
CA GLN A 120 -17.27 -24.93 -17.85
C GLN A 120 -17.49 -24.38 -19.27
N ASN A 121 -18.69 -23.88 -19.56
CA ASN A 121 -18.99 -23.25 -20.85
C ASN A 121 -18.11 -22.04 -21.12
N GLN A 122 -17.87 -21.18 -20.12
CA GLN A 122 -16.94 -20.05 -20.24
C GLN A 122 -15.50 -20.51 -20.53
N LEU A 123 -15.02 -21.56 -19.85
CA LEU A 123 -13.69 -22.10 -20.07
C LEU A 123 -13.55 -22.74 -21.46
N ASN A 124 -14.59 -23.41 -21.94
CA ASN A 124 -14.64 -23.96 -23.30
C ASN A 124 -14.54 -22.83 -24.35
N ILE A 125 -15.25 -21.72 -24.14
CA ILE A 125 -15.17 -20.54 -25.03
C ILE A 125 -13.77 -19.92 -25.01
N LEU A 126 -13.10 -19.92 -23.87
CA LEU A 126 -11.72 -19.45 -23.73
C LEU A 126 -10.68 -20.43 -24.29
N GLY A 127 -11.10 -21.61 -24.77
CA GLY A 127 -10.22 -22.62 -25.33
C GLY A 127 -9.38 -23.38 -24.30
N ALA A 128 -9.80 -23.41 -23.04
CA ALA A 128 -9.08 -24.09 -21.97
C ALA A 128 -9.14 -25.62 -22.15
N SER A 129 -7.97 -26.27 -22.09
CA SER A 129 -7.83 -27.73 -22.08
C SER A 129 -8.46 -28.36 -20.83
N ALA A 130 -8.72 -29.68 -20.85
CA ALA A 130 -9.29 -30.38 -19.69
C ALA A 130 -8.45 -30.22 -18.40
N ALA A 131 -7.11 -30.18 -18.52
CA ALA A 131 -6.22 -29.97 -17.39
C ALA A 131 -6.33 -28.54 -16.82
N GLU A 132 -6.41 -27.54 -17.69
CA GLU A 132 -6.63 -26.14 -17.30
C GLU A 132 -8.01 -25.96 -16.67
N GLN A 133 -9.04 -26.62 -17.20
CA GLN A 133 -10.37 -26.58 -16.62
C GLN A 133 -10.40 -27.12 -15.19
N SER A 134 -9.76 -28.27 -14.95
CA SER A 134 -9.62 -28.83 -13.61
C SER A 134 -8.87 -27.88 -12.66
N THR A 135 -7.93 -27.10 -13.18
CA THR A 135 -7.17 -26.12 -12.39
C THR A 135 -8.01 -24.88 -12.08
N PHE A 136 -8.72 -24.33 -13.07
CA PHE A 136 -9.54 -23.11 -12.92
C PHE A 136 -10.82 -23.32 -12.12
N LEU A 137 -11.33 -24.55 -12.05
CA LEU A 137 -12.46 -24.94 -11.20
C LEU A 137 -12.01 -25.45 -9.82
N GLY A 138 -10.69 -25.43 -9.55
CA GLY A 138 -10.11 -25.81 -8.28
C GLY A 138 -9.94 -24.63 -7.32
N ALA A 139 -9.79 -24.95 -6.02
CA ALA A 139 -9.46 -23.95 -5.00
C ALA A 139 -8.06 -23.41 -5.23
N SER A 140 -7.93 -22.07 -5.20
CA SER A 140 -6.64 -21.39 -5.31
C SER A 140 -5.95 -21.26 -3.97
N GLY A 141 -4.62 -21.35 -3.99
CA GLY A 141 -3.80 -21.12 -2.81
C GLY A 141 -3.77 -19.63 -2.43
N VAL A 142 -3.37 -19.35 -1.19
CA VAL A 142 -3.19 -17.96 -0.72
C VAL A 142 -2.18 -17.20 -1.59
N ALA A 143 -1.06 -17.84 -1.94
CA ALA A 143 -0.04 -17.27 -2.81
C ALA A 143 -0.60 -16.85 -4.17
N ASP A 144 -1.44 -17.69 -4.80
CA ASP A 144 -2.05 -17.40 -6.10
C ASP A 144 -2.97 -16.17 -6.04
N ILE A 145 -3.76 -16.06 -4.97
CA ILE A 145 -4.66 -14.93 -4.74
C ILE A 145 -3.87 -13.64 -4.46
N VAL A 146 -2.82 -13.71 -3.66
CA VAL A 146 -1.94 -12.56 -3.39
C VAL A 146 -1.24 -12.09 -4.67
N LEU A 147 -0.68 -13.00 -5.47
CA LEU A 147 -0.07 -12.68 -6.76
C LEU A 147 -1.06 -12.05 -7.73
N ARG A 148 -2.28 -12.58 -7.80
CA ARG A 148 -3.33 -12.04 -8.65
C ARG A 148 -3.75 -10.64 -8.19
N CYS A 149 -3.85 -10.41 -6.88
CA CYS A 149 -4.11 -9.10 -6.32
C CYS A 149 -3.00 -8.11 -6.70
N GLY A 150 -1.72 -8.50 -6.55
CA GLY A 150 -0.57 -7.70 -6.98
C GLY A 150 -0.61 -7.32 -8.47
N LYS A 151 -0.97 -8.28 -9.34
CA LYS A 151 -1.16 -8.01 -10.78
C LYS A 151 -2.31 -7.01 -11.04
N ASN A 152 -3.43 -7.13 -10.33
CA ASN A 152 -4.53 -6.18 -10.46
C ASN A 152 -4.12 -4.76 -10.00
N ILE A 153 -3.34 -4.67 -8.91
CA ILE A 153 -2.77 -3.41 -8.42
C ILE A 153 -1.85 -2.80 -9.48
N MET A 154 -0.91 -3.57 -10.04
CA MET A 154 0.02 -3.09 -11.07
C MET A 154 -0.72 -2.55 -12.30
N ASN A 155 -1.74 -3.28 -12.77
CA ASN A 155 -2.58 -2.85 -13.89
C ASN A 155 -3.34 -1.55 -13.56
N SER A 156 -3.83 -1.40 -12.32
CA SER A 156 -4.55 -0.20 -11.88
C SER A 156 -3.60 1.00 -11.78
N VAL A 157 -2.39 0.81 -11.27
CA VAL A 157 -1.33 1.84 -11.21
C VAL A 157 -0.92 2.31 -12.62
N GLN A 158 -0.75 1.38 -13.57
CA GLN A 158 -0.40 1.72 -14.96
C GLN A 158 -1.50 2.53 -15.65
N ARG A 159 -2.77 2.25 -15.35
CA ARG A 159 -3.90 3.05 -15.86
C ARG A 159 -3.95 4.42 -15.20
N LEU A 160 -3.72 4.50 -13.89
CA LEU A 160 -3.72 5.76 -13.16
C LEU A 160 -2.68 6.73 -13.73
N SER A 161 -1.48 6.25 -14.09
CA SER A 161 -0.45 7.09 -14.70
C SER A 161 -0.81 7.59 -16.10
N GLN A 162 -1.81 7.01 -16.76
CA GLN A 162 -2.34 7.48 -18.05
C GLN A 162 -3.47 8.51 -17.88
N THR A 163 -3.97 8.70 -16.65
CA THR A 163 -5.08 9.62 -16.34
C THR A 163 -4.59 10.82 -15.53
N SER A 164 -5.09 12.02 -15.82
CA SER A 164 -4.71 13.25 -15.10
C SER A 164 -5.22 13.35 -13.65
N SER A 165 -5.82 12.27 -13.10
CA SER A 165 -6.45 12.23 -11.77
C SER A 165 -5.57 11.57 -10.69
N ALA A 166 -4.29 11.33 -10.97
CA ALA A 166 -3.37 10.63 -10.06
C ALA A 166 -3.27 11.27 -8.66
N HIS A 167 -3.43 12.59 -8.55
CA HIS A 167 -3.33 13.33 -7.28
C HIS A 167 -4.55 13.20 -6.36
N LEU A 168 -5.67 12.63 -6.84
CA LEU A 168 -6.91 12.47 -6.07
C LEU A 168 -7.14 11.03 -5.60
N ALA A 169 -6.26 10.10 -5.97
CA ALA A 169 -6.39 8.70 -5.56
C ALA A 169 -6.19 8.59 -4.04
N PRO A 170 -7.09 7.88 -3.32
CA PRO A 170 -6.97 7.71 -1.88
C PRO A 170 -5.83 6.78 -1.47
N VAL A 171 -5.25 6.06 -2.45
CA VAL A 171 -4.09 5.17 -2.31
C VAL A 171 -2.91 5.76 -3.07
N ASP A 172 -1.76 5.87 -2.41
CA ASP A 172 -0.52 6.30 -3.04
C ASP A 172 -0.03 5.27 -4.07
N ALA A 173 0.17 5.72 -5.31
CA ALA A 173 0.51 4.85 -6.42
C ALA A 173 1.92 4.23 -6.30
N VAL A 174 2.85 4.92 -5.65
CA VAL A 174 4.22 4.44 -5.42
C VAL A 174 4.19 3.32 -4.40
N SER A 175 3.51 3.52 -3.26
CA SER A 175 3.29 2.47 -2.26
C SER A 175 2.54 1.25 -2.85
N ALA A 176 1.52 1.48 -3.68
CA ALA A 176 0.79 0.39 -4.32
C ALA A 176 1.66 -0.42 -5.29
N ARG A 177 2.49 0.23 -6.09
CA ARG A 177 3.46 -0.43 -6.97
C ARG A 177 4.46 -1.26 -6.17
N TYR A 178 4.99 -0.69 -5.09
CA TYR A 178 5.94 -1.36 -4.21
C TYR A 178 5.33 -2.62 -3.58
N ALA A 179 4.10 -2.54 -3.07
CA ALA A 179 3.36 -3.70 -2.55
C ALA A 179 3.13 -4.80 -3.61
N ALA A 180 2.82 -4.41 -4.85
CA ALA A 180 2.66 -5.35 -5.96
C ALA A 180 3.98 -6.05 -6.34
N LEU A 181 5.10 -5.33 -6.32
CA LEU A 181 6.43 -5.91 -6.55
C LEU A 181 6.83 -6.88 -5.44
N TRP A 182 6.60 -6.51 -4.17
CA TRP A 182 6.75 -7.42 -3.02
C TRP A 182 5.97 -8.72 -3.24
N SER A 183 4.69 -8.63 -3.60
CA SER A 183 3.86 -9.81 -3.84
C SER A 183 4.43 -10.70 -4.95
N SER A 184 4.96 -10.09 -6.01
CA SER A 184 5.51 -10.82 -7.15
C SER A 184 6.82 -11.52 -6.80
N LEU A 185 7.70 -10.86 -6.06
CA LEU A 185 9.00 -11.39 -5.66
C LEU A 185 8.88 -12.48 -4.59
N LEU A 186 7.95 -12.34 -3.64
CA LEU A 186 7.78 -13.31 -2.55
C LEU A 186 7.07 -14.60 -2.98
N PHE A 187 6.06 -14.49 -3.85
CA PHE A 187 5.14 -15.60 -4.09
C PHE A 187 5.26 -16.22 -5.49
N SER A 188 5.92 -15.56 -6.44
CA SER A 188 5.98 -16.09 -7.81
C SER A 188 7.04 -17.17 -7.94
N THR A 189 6.60 -18.37 -8.31
CA THR A 189 7.47 -19.55 -8.51
C THR A 189 7.95 -19.73 -9.95
N SER A 190 7.47 -18.89 -10.89
CA SER A 190 7.67 -19.10 -12.33
C SER A 190 7.94 -17.82 -13.12
N LEU A 191 8.57 -16.82 -12.50
CA LEU A 191 9.01 -15.63 -13.23
C LEU A 191 10.06 -16.01 -14.27
N ARG A 192 9.86 -15.53 -15.50
CA ARG A 192 10.89 -15.63 -16.54
C ARG A 192 12.10 -14.80 -16.11
N PRO A 193 13.34 -15.20 -16.42
CA PRO A 193 14.53 -14.47 -15.98
C PRO A 193 14.55 -12.98 -16.33
N ALA A 194 14.02 -12.60 -17.50
CA ALA A 194 13.94 -11.19 -17.90
C ALA A 194 12.93 -10.39 -17.08
N GLU A 195 11.79 -11.01 -16.73
CA GLU A 195 10.73 -10.40 -15.93
C GLU A 195 11.16 -10.24 -14.48
N LEU A 196 11.83 -11.26 -13.93
CA LEU A 196 12.43 -11.21 -12.61
C LEU A 196 13.43 -10.06 -12.49
N ARG A 197 14.36 -9.93 -13.44
CA ARG A 197 15.33 -8.82 -13.45
C ARG A 197 14.62 -7.47 -13.44
N HIS A 198 13.62 -7.30 -14.30
CA HIS A 198 12.88 -6.05 -14.39
C HIS A 198 12.16 -5.70 -13.08
N TYR A 199 11.49 -6.67 -12.46
CA TYR A 199 10.77 -6.47 -11.21
C TYR A 199 11.73 -6.17 -10.06
N LEU A 200 12.87 -6.86 -10.02
CA LEU A 200 13.88 -6.63 -9.00
C LEU A 200 14.52 -5.25 -9.14
N THR A 201 14.86 -4.80 -10.35
CA THR A 201 15.41 -3.45 -10.56
C THR A 201 14.45 -2.37 -10.08
N TRP A 202 13.17 -2.44 -10.46
CA TRP A 202 12.16 -1.48 -9.99
C TRP A 202 11.93 -1.55 -8.49
N PHE A 203 11.98 -2.76 -7.93
CA PHE A 203 11.84 -2.95 -6.49
C PHE A 203 12.99 -2.30 -5.72
N LEU A 204 14.24 -2.53 -6.14
CA LEU A 204 15.42 -1.98 -5.49
C LEU A 204 15.50 -0.45 -5.64
N GLU A 205 15.10 0.09 -6.79
CA GLU A 205 15.00 1.54 -7.00
C GLU A 205 14.00 2.18 -6.01
N LEU A 206 12.79 1.62 -5.90
CA LEU A 206 11.78 2.11 -4.95
C LEU A 206 12.22 1.91 -3.50
N PHE A 207 12.85 0.79 -3.18
CA PHE A 207 13.40 0.54 -1.85
C PHE A 207 14.40 1.63 -1.46
N ALA A 208 15.41 1.89 -2.30
CA ALA A 208 16.47 2.83 -2.00
C ALA A 208 15.98 4.29 -1.92
N THR A 209 14.95 4.65 -2.70
CA THR A 209 14.48 6.03 -2.82
C THR A 209 13.29 6.38 -1.92
N GLU A 210 12.37 5.44 -1.69
CA GLU A 210 11.06 5.73 -1.06
C GLU A 210 10.82 4.95 0.24
N PHE A 211 11.41 3.76 0.37
CA PHE A 211 11.19 2.82 1.48
C PHE A 211 12.48 2.27 2.14
N PRO A 212 13.51 3.10 2.42
CA PRO A 212 14.78 2.60 2.95
C PRO A 212 14.63 1.93 4.34
N SER A 213 13.58 2.29 5.10
CA SER A 213 13.27 1.68 6.40
C SER A 213 12.90 0.18 6.31
N ASP A 214 12.60 -0.33 5.12
CA ASP A 214 12.25 -1.74 4.90
C ASP A 214 13.49 -2.64 4.74
N VAL A 215 14.70 -2.10 4.92
CA VAL A 215 15.98 -2.81 4.80
C VAL A 215 15.98 -4.15 5.55
N HIS A 216 15.44 -4.17 6.78
CA HIS A 216 15.37 -5.39 7.58
C HIS A 216 14.37 -6.42 7.03
N LEU A 217 13.26 -5.96 6.45
CA LEU A 217 12.28 -6.84 5.81
C LEU A 217 12.88 -7.51 4.57
N ILE A 218 13.68 -6.79 3.81
CA ILE A 218 14.38 -7.33 2.63
C ILE A 218 15.44 -8.35 3.05
N GLU A 219 16.25 -8.03 4.05
CA GLU A 219 17.22 -8.96 4.63
C GLU A 219 16.55 -10.27 5.10
N GLN A 220 15.41 -10.16 5.77
CA GLN A 220 14.73 -11.30 6.37
C GLN A 220 13.97 -12.15 5.35
N TYR A 221 13.25 -11.52 4.42
CA TYR A 221 12.28 -12.22 3.57
C TYR A 221 12.72 -12.36 2.11
N LEU A 222 13.53 -11.44 1.59
CA LEU A 222 13.93 -11.46 0.19
C LEU A 222 15.28 -12.16 0.01
N VAL A 223 16.31 -11.78 0.76
CA VAL A 223 17.66 -12.34 0.61
C VAL A 223 17.69 -13.88 0.63
N PRO A 224 16.96 -14.58 1.53
CA PRO A 224 16.93 -16.05 1.52
C PRO A 224 16.41 -16.68 0.23
N LEU A 225 15.48 -16.01 -0.47
CA LEU A 225 14.89 -16.49 -1.72
C LEU A 225 15.87 -16.45 -2.90
N PHE A 226 16.92 -15.62 -2.80
CA PHE A 226 17.90 -15.40 -3.86
C PHE A 226 19.27 -16.02 -3.55
N GLN A 227 19.39 -16.84 -2.50
CA GLN A 227 20.66 -17.47 -2.13
C GLN A 227 21.26 -18.28 -3.29
N GLY A 228 22.51 -17.97 -3.66
CA GLY A 228 23.23 -18.63 -4.74
C GLY A 228 22.80 -18.19 -6.15
N SER A 229 21.96 -17.16 -6.28
CA SER A 229 21.58 -16.56 -7.57
C SER A 229 22.47 -15.36 -7.91
N LEU A 230 22.55 -15.02 -9.19
CA LEU A 230 23.27 -13.81 -9.64
C LEU A 230 22.63 -12.52 -9.10
N GLN A 231 21.31 -12.53 -8.87
CA GLN A 231 20.55 -11.39 -8.35
C GLN A 231 20.86 -11.10 -6.87
N GLN A 232 21.49 -12.05 -6.16
CA GLN A 232 21.81 -11.88 -4.76
C GLN A 232 22.79 -10.72 -4.54
N GLU A 233 23.74 -10.55 -5.45
CA GLU A 233 24.74 -9.47 -5.39
C GLU A 233 24.07 -8.10 -5.53
N ASP A 234 23.16 -7.94 -6.50
CA ASP A 234 22.38 -6.70 -6.70
C ASP A 234 21.60 -6.30 -5.43
N ILE A 235 20.96 -7.28 -4.77
CA ILE A 235 20.20 -7.06 -3.53
C ILE A 235 21.15 -6.62 -2.41
N HIS A 236 22.27 -7.33 -2.22
CA HIS A 236 23.23 -7.00 -1.17
C HIS A 236 23.90 -5.65 -1.38
N GLU A 237 24.22 -5.27 -2.61
CA GLU A 237 24.76 -3.95 -2.91
C GLU A 237 23.77 -2.85 -2.52
N SER A 238 22.50 -3.01 -2.90
CA SER A 238 21.44 -2.06 -2.54
C SER A 238 21.24 -1.95 -1.02
N LEU A 239 21.23 -3.10 -0.31
CA LEU A 239 21.16 -3.13 1.15
C LEU A 239 22.37 -2.45 1.79
N HIS A 240 23.57 -2.74 1.30
CA HIS A 240 24.81 -2.15 1.80
C HIS A 240 24.80 -0.63 1.64
N VAL A 241 24.35 -0.10 0.49
CA VAL A 241 24.25 1.34 0.28
C VAL A 241 23.29 1.97 1.31
N VAL A 242 22.11 1.39 1.51
CA VAL A 242 21.12 1.91 2.48
C VAL A 242 21.65 1.84 3.91
N ARG A 243 22.27 0.72 4.30
CA ARG A 243 22.90 0.55 5.63
C ARG A 243 24.05 1.53 5.84
N ALA A 244 24.91 1.69 4.85
CA ALA A 244 26.04 2.60 4.94
C ALA A 244 25.57 4.05 5.16
N VAL A 245 24.47 4.46 4.51
CA VAL A 245 23.88 5.79 4.74
C VAL A 245 23.29 5.91 6.16
N ASP A 246 22.61 4.87 6.65
CA ASP A 246 22.03 4.84 8.00
C ASP A 246 23.11 4.84 9.11
N GLU A 247 24.27 4.25 8.85
CA GLU A 247 25.42 4.20 9.77
C GLU A 247 26.20 5.53 9.85
N ILE A 248 25.99 6.48 8.92
CA ILE A 248 26.66 7.78 8.96
C ILE A 248 26.25 8.49 10.27
N PRO A 249 27.21 8.81 11.16
CA PRO A 249 26.89 9.49 12.40
C PRO A 249 26.24 10.85 12.12
N LYS A 250 25.01 11.03 12.60
CA LYS A 250 24.31 12.31 12.49
C LYS A 250 25.00 13.35 13.38
N GLN A 251 25.21 14.54 12.84
CA GLN A 251 25.77 15.64 13.60
C GLN A 251 24.74 16.16 14.59
N VAL A 252 24.99 15.96 15.88
CA VAL A 252 24.08 16.43 16.94
C VAL A 252 24.07 17.97 17.00
N LYS A 253 22.92 18.58 16.74
CA LYS A 253 22.68 20.02 16.79
C LYS A 253 21.88 20.36 18.05
N ARG A 254 22.56 20.99 19.02
CA ARG A 254 21.94 21.43 20.28
C ARG A 254 21.54 22.89 20.23
N ARG A 255 20.48 23.27 20.94
CA ARG A 255 20.09 24.67 21.11
C ARG A 255 20.90 25.33 22.22
N THR A 256 22.09 25.83 21.87
CA THR A 256 22.93 26.58 22.82
C THR A 256 22.61 28.08 22.76
N PRO A 257 23.03 28.87 23.77
CA PRO A 257 22.87 30.33 23.75
C PRO A 257 23.53 31.01 22.54
N GLU A 258 24.52 30.38 21.91
CA GLU A 258 25.18 30.84 20.68
C GLU A 258 24.31 30.60 19.44
N HIS A 259 23.43 29.57 19.46
CA HIS A 259 22.46 29.26 18.40
C HIS A 259 21.13 30.00 18.55
N LYS A 260 21.09 31.10 19.32
CA LYS A 260 19.90 31.96 19.52
C LYS A 260 19.29 32.51 18.23
N ALA A 261 19.97 32.37 17.09
CA ALA A 261 19.49 32.75 15.78
C ALA A 261 18.39 31.83 15.21
N VAL A 262 18.20 30.61 15.73
CA VAL A 262 17.16 29.68 15.23
C VAL A 262 15.89 29.80 16.05
N ARG A 263 14.92 30.58 15.55
CA ARG A 263 13.69 30.96 16.26
C ARG A 263 12.66 29.84 16.39
N TYR A 264 12.53 29.00 15.37
CA TYR A 264 11.44 28.04 15.24
C TYR A 264 11.92 26.61 15.52
N ARG A 265 10.97 25.74 15.86
CA ARG A 265 11.19 24.36 16.32
C ARG A 265 10.72 23.33 15.30
N ILE A 266 11.35 22.17 15.36
CA ILE A 266 10.94 21.00 14.56
C ILE A 266 9.51 20.61 14.93
N GLY A 267 8.73 20.28 13.91
CA GLY A 267 7.33 19.92 14.03
C GLY A 267 6.35 21.09 14.02
N GLN A 268 6.81 22.34 14.05
CA GLN A 268 5.94 23.49 13.82
C GLN A 268 5.52 23.57 12.34
N VAL A 269 4.25 23.89 12.11
CA VAL A 269 3.71 24.14 10.78
C VAL A 269 3.89 25.62 10.45
N PHE A 270 4.26 25.90 9.22
CA PHE A 270 4.39 27.27 8.72
C PHE A 270 3.79 27.43 7.33
N ARG A 271 3.49 28.68 7.02
CA ARG A 271 3.19 29.15 5.67
C ARG A 271 4.40 29.91 5.13
N HIS A 272 4.84 29.58 3.92
CA HIS A 272 5.92 30.33 3.30
C HIS A 272 5.44 31.74 2.91
N ARG A 273 6.09 32.81 3.38
CA ARG A 273 5.61 34.19 3.20
C ARG A 273 5.43 34.62 1.74
N ARG A 274 6.37 34.23 0.86
CA ARG A 274 6.31 34.54 -0.58
C ARG A 274 5.45 33.59 -1.42
N TYR A 275 5.63 32.29 -1.25
CA TYR A 275 5.02 31.27 -2.11
C TYR A 275 3.72 30.68 -1.54
N ILE A 276 3.37 31.01 -0.30
CA ILE A 276 2.08 30.73 0.35
C ILE A 276 1.77 29.23 0.55
N TYR A 277 2.70 28.32 0.22
CA TYR A 277 2.56 26.90 0.51
C TYR A 277 2.68 26.60 2.01
N LEU A 278 2.07 25.50 2.43
CA LEU A 278 2.18 24.96 3.78
C LEU A 278 3.29 23.92 3.89
N ALA A 279 4.01 23.94 5.02
CA ALA A 279 5.04 22.97 5.31
C ALA A 279 5.25 22.78 6.82
N VAL A 280 5.87 21.67 7.19
CA VAL A 280 6.30 21.38 8.55
C VAL A 280 7.82 21.38 8.64
N ILE A 281 8.38 21.99 9.68
CA ILE A 281 9.84 22.01 9.91
C ILE A 281 10.30 20.62 10.33
N THR A 282 11.29 20.05 9.62
CA THR A 282 11.90 18.74 9.89
C THR A 282 13.34 18.84 10.40
N GLY A 283 13.98 20.00 10.28
CA GLY A 283 15.36 20.24 10.74
C GLY A 283 15.73 21.71 10.64
N TRP A 284 16.90 22.08 11.17
CA TRP A 284 17.39 23.45 11.13
C TRP A 284 18.91 23.55 11.05
N ASP A 285 19.39 24.65 10.47
CA ASP A 285 20.78 25.08 10.44
C ASP A 285 20.87 26.51 10.97
N THR A 286 21.97 26.86 11.63
CA THR A 286 22.20 28.22 12.14
C THR A 286 22.54 29.23 11.06
N GLU A 287 23.03 28.72 9.92
CA GLU A 287 23.35 29.47 8.70
C GLU A 287 23.12 28.57 7.47
N CYS A 288 23.18 29.15 6.28
CA CYS A 288 22.96 28.39 5.05
C CYS A 288 24.10 27.40 4.78
N ASP A 289 23.81 26.10 4.85
CA ASP A 289 24.76 25.00 4.54
C ASP A 289 24.69 24.51 3.07
N ALA A 290 23.94 25.23 2.22
CA ALA A 290 23.83 24.90 0.81
C ALA A 290 25.07 25.34 -0.01
N SER A 291 25.29 24.70 -1.15
CA SER A 291 26.43 25.04 -2.03
C SER A 291 26.37 26.49 -2.54
N GLU A 292 27.53 27.09 -2.79
CA GLU A 292 27.67 28.44 -3.37
C GLU A 292 26.88 28.63 -4.68
N GLN A 293 26.82 27.59 -5.51
CA GLN A 293 26.03 27.62 -6.74
C GLN A 293 24.53 27.70 -6.43
N TRP A 294 24.06 26.91 -5.46
CA TRP A 294 22.67 26.92 -5.04
C TRP A 294 22.29 28.27 -4.41
N MET A 295 23.14 28.80 -3.52
CA MET A 295 22.93 30.11 -2.89
C MET A 295 22.79 31.24 -3.91
N ARG A 296 23.64 31.26 -4.94
CA ARG A 296 23.51 32.22 -6.05
C ARG A 296 22.22 32.06 -6.84
N THR A 297 21.83 30.82 -7.12
CA THR A 297 20.62 30.49 -7.88
C THR A 297 19.36 30.93 -7.13
N MET A 298 19.30 30.66 -5.82
CA MET A 298 18.18 31.03 -4.96
C MET A 298 18.24 32.49 -4.48
N GLY A 299 19.34 33.20 -4.77
CA GLY A 299 19.51 34.60 -4.41
C GLY A 299 19.62 34.84 -2.90
N ILE A 300 20.22 33.90 -2.16
CA ILE A 300 20.30 33.95 -0.69
C ILE A 300 20.99 35.22 -0.19
N ASP A 301 22.05 35.67 -0.85
CA ASP A 301 22.77 36.91 -0.48
C ASP A 301 21.97 38.19 -0.74
N ARG A 302 20.84 38.10 -1.44
CA ARG A 302 19.94 39.24 -1.70
C ARG A 302 18.81 39.32 -0.68
N LEU A 303 18.69 38.32 0.19
CA LEU A 303 17.74 38.33 1.29
C LEU A 303 18.14 39.36 2.36
N GLU A 304 17.18 39.84 3.14
CA GLU A 304 17.44 40.93 4.10
C GLU A 304 18.40 40.47 5.21
N ALA A 305 18.24 39.24 5.70
CA ALA A 305 19.11 38.66 6.70
C ALA A 305 20.25 37.80 6.11
N GLY A 306 20.33 37.69 4.78
CA GLY A 306 21.40 37.01 4.06
C GLY A 306 21.59 35.53 4.43
N ARG A 307 22.82 35.04 4.36
CA ARG A 307 23.18 33.63 4.62
C ARG A 307 23.42 33.27 6.10
N HIS A 308 23.59 34.27 6.97
CA HIS A 308 23.92 34.08 8.41
C HIS A 308 22.68 34.13 9.32
N GLN A 309 21.52 33.80 8.78
CA GLN A 309 20.27 33.59 9.53
C GLN A 309 19.98 32.10 9.66
N GLY A 310 19.00 31.73 10.50
CA GLY A 310 18.52 30.35 10.55
C GLY A 310 17.95 29.87 9.21
N PHE A 311 18.22 28.62 8.86
CA PHE A 311 17.58 27.93 7.75
C PHE A 311 16.87 26.68 8.24
N TYR A 312 15.77 26.32 7.59
CA TYR A 312 14.92 25.20 7.98
C TYR A 312 14.82 24.20 6.84
N HIS A 313 15.07 22.94 7.17
CA HIS A 313 14.61 21.81 6.36
C HIS A 313 13.13 21.63 6.63
N ALA A 314 12.34 21.50 5.57
CA ALA A 314 10.89 21.47 5.66
C ALA A 314 10.28 20.47 4.70
N LEU A 315 9.19 19.83 5.13
CA LEU A 315 8.37 18.97 4.31
C LEU A 315 7.12 19.73 3.88
N ALA A 316 6.97 19.97 2.58
CA ALA A 316 5.87 20.76 2.03
C ALA A 316 4.66 19.90 1.68
N GLU A 317 3.51 20.55 1.52
CA GLU A 317 2.22 19.92 1.20
C GLU A 317 2.19 19.14 -0.13
N ASP A 318 3.13 19.41 -1.03
CA ASP A 318 3.35 18.71 -2.30
C ASP A 318 4.28 17.49 -2.19
N LYS A 319 4.61 17.07 -0.95
CA LYS A 319 5.56 15.99 -0.61
C LYS A 319 7.03 16.29 -0.88
N SER A 320 7.37 17.51 -1.31
CA SER A 320 8.77 17.88 -1.56
C SER A 320 9.48 18.33 -0.27
N VAL A 321 10.79 18.07 -0.23
CA VAL A 321 11.68 18.63 0.78
C VAL A 321 12.13 20.03 0.33
N ARG A 322 12.09 21.00 1.24
CA ARG A 322 12.44 22.40 1.02
C ARG A 322 13.53 22.82 2.00
N TYR A 323 14.38 23.75 1.56
CA TYR A 323 15.35 24.43 2.40
C TYR A 323 15.03 25.92 2.40
N VAL A 324 14.64 26.45 3.56
CA VAL A 324 13.92 27.73 3.66
C VAL A 324 14.60 28.65 4.66
N ALA A 325 14.90 29.89 4.25
CA ALA A 325 15.42 30.93 5.13
C ALA A 325 14.39 31.34 6.20
N GLU A 326 14.84 31.59 7.43
CA GLU A 326 13.97 31.97 8.56
C GLU A 326 13.07 33.16 8.25
N GLU A 327 13.56 34.18 7.54
CA GLU A 327 12.77 35.37 7.19
C GLU A 327 11.55 35.06 6.32
N ASN A 328 11.51 33.89 5.66
CA ASN A 328 10.39 33.44 4.83
C ASN A 328 9.41 32.53 5.56
N VAL A 329 9.65 32.23 6.84
CA VAL A 329 8.81 31.34 7.66
C VAL A 329 7.80 32.16 8.46
N GLU A 330 6.52 31.82 8.31
CA GLU A 330 5.42 32.33 9.12
C GLU A 330 4.74 31.15 9.85
N ILE A 331 4.99 31.02 11.16
CA ILE A 331 4.37 29.95 11.96
C ILE A 331 2.86 30.13 12.00
N ILE A 332 2.15 29.03 11.77
CA ILE A 332 0.71 28.92 11.92
C ILE A 332 0.38 27.87 12.99
N THR A 333 -0.81 27.95 13.56
CA THR A 333 -1.30 27.01 14.60
C THR A 333 -2.61 26.37 14.16
N PRO A 334 -2.60 25.60 13.05
CA PRO A 334 -3.80 25.02 12.50
C PRO A 334 -4.27 23.85 13.36
N ASP A 335 -5.56 23.54 13.31
CA ASP A 335 -6.03 22.22 13.67
C ASP A 335 -5.63 21.17 12.62
N LEU A 336 -5.49 19.91 13.03
CA LEU A 336 -5.03 18.83 12.13
C LEU A 336 -5.92 18.66 10.90
N PHE A 337 -7.24 18.91 11.02
CA PHE A 337 -8.19 18.78 9.90
C PHE A 337 -8.10 19.94 8.89
N GLU A 338 -7.43 21.04 9.26
CA GLU A 338 -7.18 22.18 8.37
C GLU A 338 -5.93 21.96 7.51
N LEU A 339 -5.10 20.99 7.85
CA LEU A 339 -3.90 20.65 7.09
C LEU A 339 -4.24 19.85 5.82
N PRO A 340 -3.50 20.07 4.72
CA PRO A 340 -3.60 19.24 3.53
C PRO A 340 -3.38 17.76 3.87
N ARG A 341 -4.29 16.89 3.40
CA ARG A 341 -4.21 15.45 3.64
C ARG A 341 -2.86 14.86 3.21
N THR A 342 -2.32 15.34 2.09
CA THR A 342 -1.02 14.93 1.55
C THR A 342 0.13 15.20 2.53
N LEU A 343 0.09 16.31 3.28
CA LEU A 343 1.08 16.67 4.29
C LEU A 343 0.96 15.77 5.53
N VAL A 344 -0.28 15.51 5.98
CA VAL A 344 -0.53 14.67 7.16
C VAL A 344 -0.09 13.22 6.92
N GLU A 345 -0.32 12.68 5.72
CA GLU A 345 0.04 11.31 5.35
C GLU A 345 1.55 11.06 5.39
N ILE A 346 2.33 12.01 4.89
CA ILE A 346 3.81 11.88 4.84
C ILE A 346 4.47 12.26 6.16
N ALA A 347 3.83 13.09 6.99
CA ALA A 347 4.37 13.51 8.28
C ALA A 347 4.69 12.32 9.20
N GLY A 348 3.93 11.21 9.09
CA GLY A 348 4.19 9.98 9.83
C GLY A 348 5.57 9.35 9.58
N LYS A 349 6.24 9.68 8.47
CA LYS A 349 7.64 9.26 8.22
C LYS A 349 8.65 9.98 9.12
N HIS A 350 8.33 11.21 9.57
CA HIS A 350 9.27 12.09 10.27
C HIS A 350 8.90 12.34 11.73
N PHE A 351 7.62 12.22 12.08
CA PHE A 351 7.08 12.62 13.38
C PHE A 351 6.34 11.48 14.06
N LYS A 352 6.38 11.47 15.39
CA LYS A 352 5.76 10.42 16.21
C LYS A 352 4.24 10.54 16.27
N ARG A 353 3.72 11.76 16.40
CA ARG A 353 2.29 12.07 16.54
C ARG A 353 2.02 13.55 16.35
N TRP A 354 0.76 13.91 16.15
CA TRP A 354 0.27 15.28 16.30
C TRP A 354 0.00 15.60 17.77
N ASP A 355 0.40 16.78 18.22
CA ASP A 355 0.03 17.33 19.53
C ASP A 355 -1.03 18.42 19.37
N ARG A 356 -2.25 18.11 19.81
CA ARG A 356 -3.39 19.02 19.72
C ARG A 356 -3.25 20.24 20.64
N SER A 357 -2.47 20.14 21.71
CA SER A 357 -2.35 21.24 22.67
C SER A 357 -1.41 22.33 22.17
N SER A 358 -0.32 21.94 21.50
CA SER A 358 0.66 22.87 20.95
C SER A 358 0.45 23.17 19.46
N HIS A 359 -0.47 22.47 18.78
CA HIS A 359 -0.66 22.54 17.33
C HIS A 359 0.63 22.26 16.55
N THR A 360 1.38 21.24 16.98
CA THR A 360 2.65 20.85 16.37
C THR A 360 2.76 19.34 16.21
N PHE A 361 3.57 18.90 15.26
CA PHE A 361 4.04 17.53 15.21
C PHE A 361 5.13 17.29 16.25
N VAL A 362 5.11 16.13 16.91
CA VAL A 362 6.13 15.75 17.89
C VAL A 362 7.30 15.10 17.17
N SER A 363 8.48 15.72 17.26
CA SER A 363 9.72 15.23 16.66
C SER A 363 10.07 13.81 17.15
N ASN A 364 10.52 12.98 16.22
CA ASN A 364 11.20 11.71 16.53
C ASN A 364 12.71 11.77 16.21
N ILE A 365 13.21 12.92 15.74
CA ILE A 365 14.55 13.13 15.21
C ILE A 365 15.50 13.58 16.34
N ARG A 366 15.56 12.78 17.41
CA ARG A 366 16.31 13.12 18.64
C ARG A 366 17.80 12.81 18.56
N ASP A 367 18.18 12.01 17.58
CA ASP A 367 19.56 11.65 17.26
C ASP A 367 20.32 12.81 16.61
N GLU A 368 19.65 13.65 15.81
CA GLU A 368 20.22 14.89 15.26
C GLU A 368 19.82 16.13 16.07
N TYR A 369 18.56 16.25 16.51
CA TYR A 369 18.04 17.43 17.20
C TYR A 369 17.43 17.06 18.57
N PRO A 370 18.26 16.79 19.61
CA PRO A 370 17.78 16.29 20.90
C PRO A 370 16.97 17.29 21.73
N ASP A 371 17.03 18.58 21.41
CA ASP A 371 16.42 19.67 22.19
C ASP A 371 15.07 20.17 21.58
N ASP A 372 14.60 19.52 20.51
CA ASP A 372 13.32 19.69 19.82
C ASP A 372 12.46 18.43 19.93
#